data_AF-A0A1V5ZZD5-F1
#
_entry.id   AF-A0A1V5ZZD5-F1
#
_cell.length_a   1.000
_cell.length_b   1.000
_cell.length_c   1.000
_cell.angle_alpha   90.00
_cell.angle_beta   90.00
_cell.angle_gamma   90.00
#
_symmetry.space_group_name_H-M   'P 1'
#
loop_
_entity.id
_entity.type
_entity.pdbx_description
1 polymer ?
#
loop_
_entity_poly.entity_id
_entity_poly.type
_entity_poly.pdbx_seq_one_letter_code
_entity_poly.pdbx_strand_id
1 'polypeptide(L)'
;MALDPKGKYLIQDGSGTVYVWTEALAKRKDMRPYDPVERKGLAMEPTASEKRVPIELQGKAFMVEAALHAVLTDMGKVLVALQEENRALKEKEAGFEAFKERLETDNLDLQEQLEKTKEELAQFTKVDGPAEAPPEKKGRK
;
A
#
# COMPACT_ATOMS: atom_id res chain seq x y z
N MET A 1 20.26 10.37 28.62
CA MET A 1 20.65 11.22 29.76
C MET A 1 21.73 12.17 29.28
N ALA A 2 21.57 13.48 29.46
CA ALA A 2 22.65 14.44 29.23
C ALA A 2 23.59 14.40 30.45
N LEU A 3 24.88 14.19 30.23
CA LEU A 3 25.89 14.24 31.28
C LEU A 3 26.20 15.71 31.61
N ASP A 4 26.41 16.02 32.88
CA ASP A 4 26.78 17.36 33.33
C ASP A 4 28.21 17.66 32.85
N PRO A 5 28.45 18.72 32.06
CA PRO A 5 29.77 19.06 31.55
C PRO A 5 30.81 19.38 32.66
N LYS A 6 30.38 19.58 33.91
CA LYS A 6 31.29 19.81 35.06
C LYS A 6 31.51 18.57 35.92
N GLY A 7 30.85 17.46 35.63
CA GLY A 7 30.98 16.22 36.38
C GLY A 7 32.28 15.48 36.07
N LYS A 8 32.78 14.72 37.05
CA LYS A 8 33.85 13.75 36.84
C LYS A 8 33.24 12.42 36.44
N TYR A 9 33.70 11.83 35.33
CA TYR A 9 33.18 10.56 34.82
C TYR A 9 34.30 9.57 34.52
N LEU A 10 33.91 8.30 34.42
CA LEU A 10 34.76 7.21 34.01
C LEU A 10 34.07 6.45 32.88
N ILE A 11 34.84 5.96 31.90
CA ILE A 11 34.36 5.07 30.85
C ILE A 11 34.98 3.68 31.04
N GLN A 12 34.17 2.65 30.86
CA GLN A 12 34.63 1.28 30.95
C GLN A 12 35.20 0.80 29.61
N ASP A 13 36.38 0.20 29.65
CA ASP A 13 37.04 -0.38 28.49
C ASP A 13 36.30 -1.62 27.97
N GLY A 14 36.08 -1.66 26.66
CA GLY A 14 35.33 -2.73 25.98
C GLY A 14 33.84 -2.44 25.83
N SER A 15 33.14 -2.01 26.90
CA SER A 15 31.69 -1.74 26.83
C SER A 15 31.37 -0.31 26.40
N GLY A 16 32.27 0.65 26.64
CA GLY A 16 32.02 2.07 26.37
C GLY A 16 30.99 2.72 27.29
N THR A 17 30.56 2.02 28.35
CA THR A 17 29.59 2.53 29.31
C THR A 17 30.21 3.61 30.17
N VAL A 18 29.53 4.75 30.31
CA VAL A 18 29.98 5.90 31.10
C VAL A 18 29.33 5.87 32.48
N TYR A 19 30.15 6.03 33.52
CA TYR A 19 29.77 6.07 34.92
C TYR A 19 30.21 7.39 35.57
N VAL A 20 29.50 7.81 36.61
CA VAL A 20 29.96 8.91 37.48
C VAL A 20 31.21 8.44 38.23
N TRP A 21 32.22 9.30 38.32
CA TRP A 21 33.48 8.98 38.99
C TRP A 21 33.25 8.64 40.46
N THR A 22 33.83 7.52 40.90
CA THR A 22 33.95 7.13 42.31
C THR A 22 35.32 6.52 42.54
N GLU A 23 35.84 6.59 43.78
CA GLU A 23 37.15 6.01 44.11
C GLU A 23 37.22 4.50 43.87
N ALA A 24 36.10 3.79 44.10
CA ALA A 24 36.02 2.35 43.87
C ALA A 24 36.14 2.01 42.37
N LEU A 25 35.47 2.78 41.50
CA LEU A 25 35.55 2.60 40.05
C LEU A 25 36.92 3.04 39.50
N ALA A 26 37.51 4.11 40.02
CA ALA A 26 38.79 4.63 39.55
C ALA A 26 39.98 3.69 39.83
N LYS A 27 39.86 2.80 40.83
CA LYS A 27 40.87 1.78 41.15
C LYS A 27 40.79 0.54 40.26
N ARG A 28 39.69 0.38 39.50
CA ARG A 28 39.54 -0.75 38.60
C ARG A 28 40.41 -0.55 37.36
N LYS A 29 41.04 -1.64 36.90
CA LYS A 29 41.92 -1.61 35.73
C LYS A 29 41.18 -1.35 34.41
N ASP A 30 39.87 -1.58 34.37
CA ASP A 30 39.04 -1.44 33.19
C ASP A 30 38.34 -0.08 33.10
N MET A 31 38.68 0.88 33.95
CA MET A 31 38.03 2.20 34.00
C MET A 31 39.04 3.30 33.69
N ARG A 32 38.68 4.20 32.77
CA ARG A 32 39.49 5.38 32.40
C ARG A 32 38.72 6.68 32.59
N PRO A 33 39.39 7.81 32.94
CA PRO A 33 38.75 9.12 32.98
C PRO A 33 38.01 9.43 31.67
N TYR A 34 36.78 9.93 31.80
CA TYR A 34 35.94 10.34 30.67
C TYR A 34 35.63 11.83 30.77
N ASP A 35 36.03 12.58 29.75
CA ASP A 35 35.65 13.99 29.60
C ASP A 35 34.42 14.09 28.66
N PRO A 36 33.24 14.47 29.17
CA PRO A 36 32.05 14.63 28.35
C PRO A 36 32.11 15.84 27.38
N VAL A 37 33.08 16.75 27.56
CA VAL A 37 33.27 17.94 26.71
C VAL A 37 34.17 17.64 25.52
N GLU A 38 35.23 16.84 25.69
CA GLU A 38 36.17 16.51 24.60
C GLU A 38 35.49 15.78 23.43
N ARG A 39 34.45 14.98 23.69
CA ARG A 39 33.71 14.30 22.61
C ARG A 39 32.83 15.22 21.77
N LYS A 40 32.58 16.46 22.21
CA LYS A 40 31.93 17.49 21.37
C LYS A 40 32.88 18.12 20.34
N GLY A 41 34.17 17.77 20.36
CA GLY A 41 35.20 18.30 19.46
C GLY A 41 35.93 17.28 18.57
N LEU A 42 35.70 15.96 18.72
CA LEU A 42 36.33 14.94 17.88
C LEU A 42 35.37 14.41 16.80
N ALA A 43 34.82 15.34 16.02
CA ALA A 43 34.64 15.10 14.60
C ALA A 43 35.98 15.48 13.94
N MET A 44 37.01 14.66 14.12
CA MET A 44 38.20 14.79 13.28
C MET A 44 37.74 14.51 11.85
N GLU A 45 37.89 15.49 10.96
CA GLU A 45 37.85 15.22 9.53
C GLU A 45 38.81 14.05 9.26
N PRO A 46 38.35 12.97 8.60
CA PRO A 46 39.21 11.85 8.31
C PRO A 46 40.44 12.36 7.56
N THR A 47 41.62 11.92 7.98
CA THR A 47 42.88 12.32 7.35
C THR A 47 42.83 11.95 5.86
N ALA A 48 43.56 12.65 4.99
CA ALA A 48 43.54 12.37 3.55
C ALA A 48 43.89 10.90 3.19
N SER A 49 44.60 10.20 4.08
CA SER A 49 44.88 8.77 4.04
C SER A 49 43.69 7.88 4.41
N GLU A 50 42.80 8.31 5.32
CA GLU A 50 41.58 7.59 5.71
C GLU A 50 40.42 7.85 4.75
N LYS A 51 40.39 9.02 4.10
CA LYS A 51 39.49 9.31 2.96
C LYS A 51 39.85 8.49 1.71
N ARG A 52 41.08 7.96 1.63
CA ARG A 52 41.53 7.11 0.54
C ARG A 52 41.15 5.67 0.82
N VAL A 53 40.03 5.27 0.25
CA VAL A 53 39.71 3.84 0.07
C VAL A 53 40.87 3.19 -0.72
N PRO A 54 41.47 2.08 -0.24
CA PRO A 54 42.50 1.37 -0.99
C PRO A 54 42.04 1.09 -2.43
N ILE A 55 42.93 1.21 -3.42
CA ILE A 55 42.58 1.14 -4.86
C ILE A 55 41.79 -0.13 -5.21
N GLU A 56 42.11 -1.25 -4.57
CA GLU A 56 41.41 -2.53 -4.72
C GLU A 56 39.96 -2.50 -4.21
N LEU A 57 39.69 -1.72 -3.15
CA LEU A 57 38.36 -1.50 -2.59
C LEU A 57 37.58 -0.44 -3.38
N GLN A 58 38.25 0.53 -4.01
CA GLN A 58 37.60 1.51 -4.90
C GLN A 58 36.96 0.83 -6.12
N GLY A 59 37.67 -0.11 -6.76
CA GLY A 59 37.12 -0.86 -7.89
C GLY A 59 35.91 -1.73 -7.50
N LYS A 60 35.94 -2.33 -6.30
CA LYS A 60 34.82 -3.12 -5.77
C LYS A 60 33.64 -2.23 -5.37
N ALA A 61 33.89 -1.08 -4.75
CA ALA A 61 32.86 -0.11 -4.37
C ALA A 61 32.14 0.44 -5.62
N PHE A 62 32.88 0.77 -6.68
CA PHE A 62 32.32 1.23 -7.95
C PHE A 62 31.43 0.17 -8.62
N MET A 63 31.83 -1.11 -8.61
CA MET A 63 31.01 -2.20 -9.16
C MET A 63 29.73 -2.41 -8.35
N VAL A 64 29.78 -2.26 -7.03
CA VAL A 64 28.60 -2.34 -6.16
C VAL A 64 27.67 -1.14 -6.38
N GLU A 65 28.20 0.06 -6.53
CA GLU A 65 27.40 1.26 -6.84
C GLU A 65 26.71 1.14 -8.20
N ALA A 66 27.44 0.70 -9.25
CA ALA A 66 26.85 0.49 -10.57
C ALA A 66 25.76 -0.58 -10.55
N ALA A 67 25.98 -1.69 -9.85
CA ALA A 67 24.98 -2.73 -9.68
C ALA A 67 23.75 -2.23 -8.89
N LEU A 68 23.95 -1.44 -7.84
CA LEU A 68 22.87 -0.85 -7.05
C LEU A 68 22.05 0.14 -7.90
N HIS A 69 22.72 0.98 -8.69
CA HIS A 69 22.04 1.89 -9.63
C HIS A 69 21.23 1.15 -10.70
N ALA A 70 21.76 0.03 -11.23
CA ALA A 70 21.04 -0.80 -12.18
C ALA A 70 19.76 -1.39 -11.55
N VAL A 71 19.88 -1.97 -10.34
CA VAL A 71 18.73 -2.52 -9.61
C VAL A 71 17.69 -1.44 -9.30
N LEU A 72 18.11 -0.26 -8.83
CA LEU A 72 17.22 0.88 -8.58
C LEU A 72 16.49 1.32 -9.85
N THR A 73 17.18 1.34 -10.99
CA THR A 73 16.60 1.69 -12.28
C THR A 73 15.54 0.68 -12.70
N ASP A 74 15.82 -0.62 -12.55
CA ASP A 74 14.87 -1.67 -12.90
C ASP A 74 13.66 -1.70 -11.97
N MET A 75 13.86 -1.47 -10.66
CA MET A 75 12.76 -1.25 -9.72
C MET A 75 11.89 -0.05 -10.12
N GLY A 76 12.50 1.04 -10.58
CA GLY A 76 11.80 2.21 -11.10
C GLY A 76 10.89 1.87 -12.30
N LYS A 77 11.39 1.08 -13.26
CA LYS A 77 10.58 0.62 -14.41
C LYS A 77 9.41 -0.25 -13.97
N VAL A 78 9.65 -1.19 -13.05
CA VAL A 78 8.59 -2.05 -12.50
C VAL A 78 7.52 -1.22 -11.80
N LEU A 79 7.91 -0.22 -11.03
CA LEU A 79 6.95 0.67 -10.35
C LEU A 79 6.07 1.42 -11.36
N VAL A 80 6.65 1.94 -12.43
CA VAL A 80 5.91 2.63 -13.50
C VAL A 80 4.93 1.66 -14.18
N ALA A 81 5.39 0.46 -14.55
CA ALA A 81 4.52 -0.54 -15.16
C ALA A 81 3.33 -0.92 -14.25
N LEU A 82 3.58 -1.10 -12.95
CA LEU A 82 2.53 -1.37 -11.97
C LEU A 82 1.54 -0.20 -11.82
N GLN A 83 2.00 1.05 -11.95
CA GLN A 83 1.10 2.21 -11.93
C GLN A 83 0.22 2.27 -13.17
N GLU A 84 0.77 1.95 -14.35
CA GLU A 84 0.03 1.88 -15.61
C GLU A 84 -1.01 0.76 -15.59
N GLU A 85 -0.65 -0.45 -15.12
CA GLU A 85 -1.59 -1.56 -14.97
C GLU A 85 -2.71 -1.23 -13.98
N ASN A 86 -2.40 -0.63 -12.83
CA ASN A 86 -3.41 -0.21 -11.86
C ASN A 86 -4.37 0.83 -12.45
N ARG A 87 -3.87 1.74 -13.28
CA ARG A 87 -4.72 2.71 -13.98
C ARG A 87 -5.65 2.01 -14.96
N ALA A 88 -5.13 1.10 -15.78
CA ALA A 88 -5.92 0.34 -16.74
C ALA A 88 -6.99 -0.52 -16.06
N LEU A 89 -6.68 -1.10 -14.88
CA LEU A 89 -7.65 -1.85 -14.08
C LEU A 89 -8.80 -0.96 -13.59
N LYS A 90 -8.50 0.25 -13.08
CA LYS A 90 -9.53 1.21 -12.66
C LYS A 90 -10.43 1.64 -13.81
N GLU A 91 -9.86 1.85 -15.00
CA GLU A 91 -10.64 2.17 -16.20
C GLU A 91 -11.56 1.02 -16.61
N LYS A 92 -11.08 -0.24 -16.52
CA LYS A 92 -11.91 -1.43 -16.76
C LYS A 92 -13.00 -1.61 -15.70
N GLU A 93 -12.69 -1.38 -14.43
CA GLU A 93 -13.65 -1.46 -13.33
C GLU A 93 -14.79 -0.45 -13.51
N ALA A 94 -14.46 0.80 -13.82
CA ALA A 94 -15.45 1.83 -14.14
C ALA A 94 -16.32 1.45 -15.35
N GLY A 95 -15.71 0.88 -16.40
CA GLY A 95 -16.44 0.40 -17.57
C GLY A 95 -17.39 -0.76 -17.25
N PHE A 96 -16.98 -1.67 -16.35
CA PHE A 96 -17.80 -2.78 -15.92
C PHE A 96 -19.01 -2.33 -15.08
N GLU A 97 -18.81 -1.39 -14.15
CA GLU A 97 -19.91 -0.83 -13.37
C GLU A 97 -20.92 -0.09 -14.25
N ALA A 98 -20.46 0.70 -15.22
CA ALA A 98 -21.36 1.36 -16.17
C ALA A 98 -22.15 0.35 -17.03
N PHE A 99 -21.52 -0.76 -17.42
CA PHE A 99 -22.20 -1.84 -18.15
C PHE A 99 -23.27 -2.53 -17.29
N LYS A 100 -22.97 -2.74 -16.00
CA LYS A 100 -23.89 -3.34 -15.04
C LYS A 100 -25.11 -2.45 -14.81
N GLU A 101 -24.92 -1.15 -14.60
CA GLU A 101 -26.02 -0.19 -14.44
C GLU A 101 -26.95 -0.19 -15.68
N ARG A 102 -26.37 -0.26 -16.87
CA ARG A 102 -27.14 -0.38 -18.12
C ARG A 102 -27.93 -1.68 -18.18
N LEU A 103 -27.33 -2.81 -17.82
CA LEU A 103 -28.03 -4.09 -17.78
C LEU A 103 -29.17 -4.11 -16.74
N GLU A 104 -28.98 -3.46 -15.59
CA GLU A 104 -30.03 -3.31 -14.58
C GLU A 104 -31.20 -2.49 -15.13
N THR A 105 -30.90 -1.40 -15.84
CA THR A 105 -31.92 -0.57 -16.52
C THR A 105 -32.66 -1.36 -17.61
N ASP A 106 -31.93 -2.02 -18.51
CA ASP A 106 -32.51 -2.82 -19.59
C ASP A 106 -33.38 -3.96 -19.04
N ASN A 107 -33.00 -4.56 -17.91
CA ASN A 107 -33.81 -5.58 -17.23
C ASN A 107 -35.12 -5.03 -16.67
N LEU A 108 -35.12 -3.81 -16.11
CA LEU A 108 -36.33 -3.17 -15.63
C LEU A 108 -37.28 -2.86 -16.79
N ASP A 109 -36.77 -2.28 -17.88
CA ASP A 109 -37.57 -2.00 -19.07
C ASP A 109 -38.19 -3.27 -19.66
N LEU A 110 -37.44 -4.37 -19.70
CA LEU A 110 -37.94 -5.67 -20.16
C LEU A 110 -39.00 -6.26 -19.21
N GLN A 111 -38.85 -6.06 -17.90
CA GLN A 111 -39.88 -6.47 -16.93
C GLN A 111 -41.17 -5.67 -17.12
N GLU A 112 -41.09 -4.35 -17.32
CA GLU A 112 -42.25 -3.50 -17.61
C GLU A 112 -42.94 -3.92 -18.93
N GLN A 113 -42.15 -4.18 -19.99
CA GLN A 113 -42.70 -4.68 -21.26
C GLN A 113 -43.37 -6.05 -21.11
N LEU A 114 -42.78 -6.95 -20.31
CA LEU A 114 -43.37 -8.26 -20.02
C LEU A 114 -44.68 -8.13 -19.25
N GLU A 115 -44.77 -7.24 -18.26
CA GLU A 115 -46.01 -6.99 -17.52
C GLU A 115 -47.08 -6.42 -18.43
N LYS A 116 -46.76 -5.40 -19.22
CA LYS A 116 -47.70 -4.80 -20.19
C LYS A 116 -48.22 -5.83 -21.20
N THR A 117 -47.33 -6.65 -21.75
CA THR A 117 -47.71 -7.70 -22.70
C THR A 117 -48.60 -8.76 -22.03
N LYS A 118 -48.34 -9.11 -20.77
CA LYS A 118 -49.20 -10.02 -20.00
C LYS A 118 -50.58 -9.44 -19.76
N GLU A 119 -50.68 -8.15 -19.44
CA GLU A 119 -51.96 -7.45 -19.28
C GLU A 119 -52.76 -7.39 -20.59
N GLU A 120 -52.10 -7.05 -21.70
CA GLU A 120 -52.70 -7.05 -23.04
C GLU A 120 -53.20 -8.46 -23.42
N LEU A 121 -52.39 -9.50 -23.20
CA LEU A 121 -52.78 -10.88 -23.43
C LEU A 121 -54.00 -11.27 -22.57
N ALA A 122 -54.01 -10.89 -21.29
CA ALA A 122 -55.13 -11.16 -20.40
C ALA A 122 -56.42 -10.46 -20.86
N GLN A 123 -56.33 -9.27 -21.45
CA GLN A 123 -57.47 -8.57 -22.05
C GLN A 123 -58.01 -9.32 -23.27
N PHE A 124 -57.15 -9.80 -24.17
CA PHE A 124 -57.56 -10.61 -25.32
C PHE A 124 -58.23 -11.92 -24.92
N THR A 125 -57.72 -12.62 -23.90
CA THR A 125 -58.30 -13.89 -23.44
C THR A 125 -59.62 -13.73 -22.66
N LYS A 126 -59.96 -12.51 -22.20
CA LYS A 126 -61.23 -12.23 -21.49
C LYS A 126 -62.41 -11.98 -22.44
N VAL A 127 -62.16 -11.76 -23.74
CA VAL A 127 -63.22 -11.40 -24.71
C VAL A 127 -63.98 -12.61 -25.25
N ASP A 128 -63.48 -13.84 -25.09
CA ASP A 128 -64.23 -15.05 -25.41
C ASP A 128 -64.92 -15.63 -24.16
N GLY A 129 -65.86 -14.87 -23.60
CA GLY A 129 -66.89 -15.47 -22.73
C GLY A 129 -67.70 -16.49 -23.55
N PRO A 130 -68.06 -17.68 -23.01
CA PRO A 130 -68.84 -18.64 -23.75
C PRO A 130 -70.16 -17.98 -24.16
N ALA A 131 -70.45 -17.97 -25.47
CA ALA A 131 -71.71 -17.49 -26.01
C ALA A 131 -72.87 -18.16 -25.26
N GLU A 132 -73.66 -17.38 -24.52
CA GLU A 132 -74.93 -17.85 -23.98
C GLU A 132 -75.76 -18.40 -25.14
N ALA A 133 -76.05 -19.70 -25.10
CA ALA A 133 -76.91 -20.35 -26.06
C ALA A 133 -78.28 -19.66 -26.04
N PRO A 134 -78.86 -19.29 -27.19
CA PRO A 134 -80.13 -18.58 -27.23
C PRO A 134 -81.25 -19.46 -26.64
N PRO A 135 -82.20 -18.87 -25.87
CA PRO A 135 -83.21 -19.64 -25.17
C PRO A 135 -84.12 -20.39 -26.14
N GLU A 136 -84.17 -21.72 -26.00
CA GLU A 136 -85.08 -22.58 -26.75
C GLU A 136 -86.54 -22.20 -26.45
N LYS A 137 -87.23 -21.71 -27.48
CA LYS A 137 -88.69 -21.56 -27.46
C LYS A 137 -89.32 -22.95 -27.36
N LYS A 138 -89.77 -23.34 -26.17
CA LYS A 138 -90.65 -24.50 -26.00
C LYS A 138 -91.98 -24.23 -26.70
N GLY A 139 -92.15 -24.93 -27.82
CA GLY A 139 -93.37 -24.99 -28.59
C GLY A 139 -94.53 -25.54 -27.76
N ARG A 140 -95.66 -24.87 -27.94
CA ARG A 140 -97.01 -25.21 -27.51
C ARG A 140 -97.46 -26.53 -28.12
N LYS A 141 -97.84 -27.51 -27.31
CA LYS A 141 -98.87 -28.52 -27.61
C LYS A 141 -99.65 -28.85 -26.35
#